data_AF-A0A978VJ30-F1
#
_entry.id   AF-A0A978VJ30-F1
#
_cell.length_a   1.000
_cell.length_b   1.000
_cell.length_c   1.000
_cell.angle_alpha   90.00
_cell.angle_beta   90.00
_cell.angle_gamma   90.00
#
_symmetry.space_group_name_H-M   'P 1'
#
loop_
_entity.id
_entity.type
_entity.pdbx_description
1 polymer ?
#
loop_
_entity_poly.entity_id
_entity_poly.type
_entity_poly.pdbx_seq_one_letter_code
_entity_poly.pdbx_strand_id
1 'polypeptide(L)' 'MVQHQTSLCPLRLIVCRFCGDMVQAGNSAMDVRDRLRGLSEHESVCGSRTAPCDSCGRSVMLKEMDIHQVAVHQKN' A
#
# COMPACT_ATOMS: atom_id res chain seq x y z
N MET A 1 -27.72 3.73 -5.78
CA MET A 1 -27.20 2.37 -5.47
C MET A 1 -25.94 2.01 -6.27
N VAL A 2 -25.76 2.49 -7.52
CA VAL A 2 -24.58 2.20 -8.36
C VAL A 2 -23.27 2.81 -7.82
N GLN A 3 -23.28 4.05 -7.32
CA GLN A 3 -22.07 4.72 -6.81
C GLN A 3 -21.41 4.00 -5.63
N HIS A 4 -22.20 3.29 -4.81
CA HIS A 4 -21.63 2.47 -3.75
C HIS A 4 -20.83 1.31 -4.33
N GLN A 5 -21.39 0.55 -5.28
CA GLN A 5 -20.71 -0.58 -5.92
C GLN A 5 -19.41 -0.18 -6.63
N THR A 6 -19.38 0.99 -7.26
CA THR A 6 -18.22 1.42 -8.05
C THR A 6 -17.16 2.15 -7.21
N SER A 7 -17.56 2.94 -6.21
CA SER A 7 -16.64 3.85 -5.51
C SER A 7 -16.42 3.55 -4.03
N LEU A 8 -17.37 2.88 -3.35
CA LEU A 8 -17.34 2.71 -1.89
C LEU A 8 -17.43 1.25 -1.42
N CYS A 9 -17.66 0.31 -2.34
CA CYS A 9 -17.93 -1.06 -1.96
C CYS A 9 -16.65 -1.72 -1.45
N PRO A 10 -16.62 -2.14 -0.18
CA PRO A 10 -15.42 -2.76 0.40
C PRO A 10 -15.10 -4.11 -0.22
N LEU A 11 -16.09 -4.73 -0.87
CA LEU A 11 -15.97 -6.02 -1.54
C LEU A 11 -15.49 -5.89 -3.01
N ARG A 12 -15.25 -4.67 -3.52
CA ARG A 12 -14.74 -4.49 -4.89
C ARG A 12 -13.35 -5.12 -4.99
N LEU A 13 -13.09 -5.85 -6.07
CA LEU A 13 -11.78 -6.42 -6.32
C LEU A 13 -10.88 -5.35 -6.95
N ILE A 14 -9.73 -5.09 -6.32
CA ILE A 14 -8.68 -4.23 -6.83
C ILE A 14 -7.40 -5.05 -7.04
N VAL A 15 -6.56 -4.57 -7.94
CA VAL A 15 -5.20 -5.11 -8.09
C VAL A 15 -4.30 -4.35 -7.12
N CYS A 16 -3.79 -5.07 -6.14
CA CYS A 16 -2.92 -4.52 -5.11
C CYS A 16 -1.53 -4.23 -5.70
N ARG A 17 -1.10 -2.96 -5.70
CA ARG A 17 0.22 -2.57 -6.23
C ARG A 17 1.42 -3.15 -5.48
N PHE A 18 1.23 -3.57 -4.24
CA PHE A 18 2.29 -4.09 -3.37
C PHE A 18 2.42 -5.61 -3.42
N CYS A 19 1.31 -6.32 -3.59
CA CYS A 19 1.25 -7.77 -3.60
C CYS A 19 1.04 -8.35 -5.00
N GLY A 20 0.60 -7.56 -5.97
CA GLY A 20 0.33 -8.00 -7.35
C GLY A 20 -0.95 -8.83 -7.51
N ASP A 21 -1.54 -9.27 -6.41
CA ASP A 21 -2.76 -10.08 -6.40
C ASP A 21 -4.03 -9.25 -6.53
N MET A 22 -5.07 -9.91 -7.05
CA MET A 22 -6.42 -9.36 -7.13
C MET A 22 -7.15 -9.67 -5.82
N VAL A 23 -7.41 -8.63 -5.04
CA VAL A 23 -7.88 -8.74 -3.65
C VAL A 23 -9.03 -7.77 -3.41
N GLN A 24 -9.81 -8.00 -2.36
CA GLN A 24 -10.87 -7.06 -1.98
C GLN A 24 -10.25 -5.75 -1.49
N ALA A 25 -10.76 -4.62 -1.97
CA ALA A 25 -10.28 -3.29 -1.60
C ALA A 25 -10.35 -3.05 -0.09
N GLY A 26 -11.31 -3.68 0.59
CA GLY A 26 -11.66 -3.37 1.96
C GLY A 26 -12.28 -1.98 2.04
N ASN A 27 -12.40 -1.46 3.25
CA ASN A 27 -12.99 -0.15 3.45
C ASN A 27 -12.03 0.99 3.02
N SER A 28 -12.15 2.15 3.65
CA SER A 28 -11.21 3.25 3.44
C SER A 28 -9.87 2.96 4.10
N ALA A 29 -8.78 3.42 3.49
CA ALA A 29 -7.46 3.47 4.12
C ALA A 29 -7.56 4.03 5.56
N MET A 30 -6.99 3.29 6.52
CA MET A 30 -6.95 3.69 7.93
C MET A 30 -6.06 4.93 8.13
N ASP A 31 -5.02 5.07 7.30
CA ASP A 31 -4.09 6.18 7.35
C ASP A 31 -4.53 7.33 6.41
N VAL A 32 -4.47 8.56 6.92
CA VAL A 32 -4.85 9.76 6.17
C VAL A 32 -3.96 9.97 4.95
N ARG A 33 -2.67 9.63 5.02
CA ARG A 33 -1.74 9.70 3.88
C ARG A 33 -2.14 8.72 2.80
N ASP A 34 -2.49 7.51 3.17
CA ASP A 34 -2.91 6.47 2.23
C ASP A 34 -4.25 6.85 1.58
N ARG A 35 -5.18 7.44 2.36
CA ARG A 35 -6.43 7.99 1.85
C ARG A 35 -6.21 9.11 0.84
N LEU A 36 -5.25 10.00 1.09
CA LEU A 36 -4.89 11.08 0.15
C LEU A 36 -4.27 10.53 -1.14
N ARG A 37 -3.56 9.39 -1.06
CA ARG A 37 -3.05 8.66 -2.23
C ARG A 37 -4.12 7.82 -2.96
N GLY A 38 -5.36 7.83 -2.47
CA GLY A 38 -6.46 7.04 -3.04
C GLY A 38 -6.30 5.54 -2.84
N LEU A 39 -5.50 5.13 -1.85
CA LEU A 39 -5.29 3.72 -1.53
C LEU A 39 -6.51 3.16 -0.80
N SER A 40 -6.83 1.90 -1.10
CA SER A 40 -7.88 1.19 -0.36
C SER A 40 -7.31 0.58 0.93
N GLU A 41 -8.17 0.16 1.86
CA GLU A 41 -7.77 -0.47 3.13
C GLU A 41 -6.73 -1.59 2.92
N HIS A 42 -6.94 -2.45 1.93
CA HIS A 42 -5.97 -3.51 1.61
C HIS A 42 -4.61 -2.94 1.20
N GLU A 43 -4.56 -1.90 0.35
CA GLU A 43 -3.30 -1.30 -0.08
C GLU A 43 -2.57 -0.65 1.10
N SER A 44 -3.29 -0.03 2.04
CA SER A 44 -2.71 0.50 3.29
C SER A 44 -2.10 -0.59 4.15
N VAL A 45 -2.84 -1.69 4.35
CA VAL A 45 -2.39 -2.83 5.17
C VAL A 45 -1.21 -3.53 4.48
N CYS A 46 -1.33 -3.81 3.19
CA CYS A 46 -0.29 -4.47 2.41
C CYS A 46 0.97 -3.61 2.28
N GLY A 47 0.83 -2.29 2.13
CA GLY A 47 1.96 -1.36 2.13
C GLY A 47 2.63 -1.24 3.50
N SER A 48 1.90 -1.47 4.59
CA SER A 48 2.45 -1.49 5.96
C SER A 48 3.15 -2.80 6.30
N ARG A 49 3.09 -3.82 5.43
CA ARG A 49 3.89 -5.04 5.59
C ARG A 49 5.36 -4.67 5.41
N THR A 50 6.21 -5.19 6.28
CA THR A 50 7.65 -5.00 6.21
C THR A 50 8.31 -6.10 5.39
N ALA A 51 9.23 -5.71 4.51
CA ALA A 51 10.13 -6.62 3.81
C ALA A 51 11.58 -6.26 4.17
N PRO A 52 12.49 -7.24 4.27
CA PRO A 52 13.91 -6.96 4.46
C PRO A 52 14.47 -6.24 3.22
N CYS A 53 15.18 -5.14 3.45
CA CYS A 53 15.90 -4.45 2.38
C CYS A 53 17.08 -5.31 1.93
N ASP A 54 17.23 -5.54 0.64
CA ASP A 54 18.31 -6.36 0.07
C ASP A 54 19.70 -5.76 0.32
N SER A 55 19.79 -4.42 0.41
CA SER A 55 21.08 -3.71 0.57
C SER A 55 21.56 -3.58 2.02
N CYS A 56 20.66 -3.58 3.01
CA CYS A 56 21.06 -3.44 4.43
C CYS A 56 20.45 -4.47 5.39
N GLY A 57 19.60 -5.38 4.90
CA GLY A 57 18.92 -6.39 5.70
C GLY A 57 17.89 -5.86 6.71
N ARG A 58 17.64 -4.54 6.76
CA ARG A 58 16.66 -3.96 7.68
C ARG A 58 15.25 -4.25 7.22
N SER A 59 14.37 -4.59 8.16
CA SER A 59 12.93 -4.70 7.91
C SER A 59 12.33 -3.32 7.70
N VAL A 60 11.91 -3.04 6.46
CA VAL A 60 11.35 -1.74 6.06
C VAL A 60 9.96 -1.98 5.48
N MET A 61 9.01 -1.11 5.80
CA MET A 61 7.66 -1.18 5.23
C MET A 61 7.71 -1.05 3.69
N LEU A 62 6.96 -1.88 2.98
CA LEU A 62 6.89 -1.86 1.51
C LEU A 62 6.54 -0.46 0.97
N LYS A 63 5.61 0.25 1.63
CA LYS A 63 5.26 1.63 1.26
C LYS A 63 6.37 2.66 1.50
N GLU A 64 7.34 2.33 2.34
CA GLU A 64 8.49 3.18 2.69
C GLU A 64 9.80 2.68 2.10
N MET A 65 9.80 1.58 1.33
CA MET A 65 11.02 1.03 0.74
C MET A 65 11.67 2.03 -0.24
N ASP A 66 10.86 2.76 -1.00
CA ASP A 66 11.30 3.82 -1.90
C ASP A 66 12.03 4.94 -1.11
N ILE A 67 11.39 5.45 -0.06
CA ILE A 67 11.96 6.48 0.81
C ILE A 67 13.20 5.95 1.53
N HIS A 68 13.22 4.68 1.94
CA HIS A 68 14.38 4.06 2.57
C HIS A 68 15.57 3.95 1.62
N GLN A 69 15.34 3.52 0.37
CA GLN A 69 16.39 3.48 -0.63
C GLN A 69 16.95 4.87 -0.87
N VAL A 70 16.10 5.89 -0.94
CA VAL A 70 16.54 7.29 -1.09
C VAL A 70 17.27 7.79 0.16
N ALA A 71 16.70 7.65 1.35
CA ALA A 71 17.27 8.21 2.58
C ALA A 71 18.52 7.46 3.10
N VAL A 72 18.61 6.15 2.87
CA VAL A 72 19.67 5.29 3.42
C VAL A 72 20.67 4.85 2.36
N HIS A 73 20.23 4.68 1.10
CA HIS A 73 21.05 4.12 0.02
C HIS A 73 21.31 5.05 -1.16
N GLN A 74 20.76 6.28 -1.17
CA GLN A 74 21.10 7.27 -2.18
C GLN A 74 22.56 7.70 -1.99
N LYS A 75 23.45 6.96 -2.64
CA LYS A 75 24.80 7.42 -2.91
C LYS A 75 24.70 8.47 -4.02
N ASN A 76 25.03 9.70 -3.64
CA ASN A 76 25.44 10.76 -4.55
C ASN A 76 26.63 10.30 -5.42
#